data_AF-A0A134A7G5-F1
#
_entry.id   AF-A0A134A7G5-F1
#
_cell.length_a   1.000
_cell.length_b   1.000
_cell.length_c   1.000
_cell.angle_alpha   90.00
_cell.angle_beta   90.00
_cell.angle_gamma   90.00
#
_symmetry.space_group_name_H-M   'P 1'
#
loop_
_entity.id
_entity.type
_entity.pdbx_description
1 polymer ?
#
loop_
_entity_poly.entity_id
_entity_poly.type
_entity_poly.pdbx_seq_one_letter_code
_entity_poly.pdbx_strand_id
1 'polypeptide(L)'
;MNKKAIVTDKAPAAVGPYSAAIQAEGVSINVSGQLPVDPATGEFAGDDIQSQTRQSLTNVKNVLEAAGASMADVVETTVLLSDIAEFGPMNEVYAEFFEAPYPARAAFQVVALPKGAKVEIKAVARV
;
A
#
# COMPACT_ATOMS: atom_id res chain seq x y z
N MET A 1 25.22 -7.09 1.03
CA MET A 1 23.75 -6.92 1.04
C MET A 1 23.42 -5.90 -0.03
N ASN A 2 22.73 -6.32 -1.09
CA ASN A 2 22.30 -5.41 -2.17
C ASN A 2 20.88 -4.92 -1.90
N LYS A 3 20.55 -3.76 -2.48
CA LYS A 3 19.17 -3.29 -2.58
C LYS A 3 18.71 -3.42 -4.03
N LYS A 4 17.51 -3.95 -4.24
CA LYS A 4 16.89 -4.13 -5.56
C LYS A 4 15.59 -3.35 -5.62
N ALA A 5 15.44 -2.52 -6.64
CA ALA A 5 14.16 -1.87 -6.92
C ALA A 5 13.17 -2.89 -7.49
N ILE A 6 11.93 -2.86 -6.99
CA ILE A 6 10.84 -3.67 -7.52
C ILE A 6 10.07 -2.82 -8.53
N VAL A 7 9.85 -3.39 -9.71
CA VAL A 7 9.19 -2.74 -10.84
C VAL A 7 8.09 -3.67 -11.34
N THR A 8 6.90 -3.11 -11.55
CA THR A 8 5.72 -3.81 -12.08
C THR A 8 4.83 -2.80 -12.81
N ASP A 9 4.14 -3.26 -13.85
CA ASP A 9 3.11 -2.51 -14.57
C ASP A 9 1.72 -2.65 -13.92
N LYS A 10 1.58 -3.57 -12.95
CA LYS A 10 0.34 -3.80 -12.19
C LYS A 10 0.16 -2.88 -10.99
N ALA A 11 1.06 -1.92 -10.78
CA ALA A 11 0.93 -0.91 -9.74
C ALA A 11 1.33 0.45 -10.32
N PRO A 12 0.85 1.57 -9.74
CA PRO A 12 1.18 2.90 -10.21
C PRO A 12 2.70 3.10 -10.30
N ALA A 13 3.15 3.58 -11.46
CA ALA A 13 4.56 3.90 -11.65
C ALA A 13 4.99 5.00 -10.67
N ALA A 14 6.24 4.93 -10.21
CA ALA A 14 6.81 6.02 -9.42
C ALA A 14 6.95 7.27 -10.31
N VAL A 15 6.32 8.37 -9.90
CA VAL A 15 6.29 9.65 -10.65
C VAL A 15 7.31 10.66 -10.09
N GLY A 16 8.22 10.21 -9.23
CA GLY A 16 9.20 11.05 -8.54
C GLY A 16 10.46 10.27 -8.14
N PRO A 17 11.35 10.87 -7.33
CA PRO A 17 12.64 10.28 -6.95
C PRO A 17 12.50 9.19 -5.87
N TYR A 18 11.66 8.19 -6.11
CA TYR A 18 11.44 7.04 -5.24
C TYR A 18 11.16 5.77 -6.05
N SER A 19 11.25 4.60 -5.40
CA SER A 19 10.87 3.32 -6.00
C SER A 19 9.53 2.84 -5.44
N ALA A 20 8.75 2.08 -6.21
CA ALA A 20 7.50 1.49 -5.73
C ALA A 20 7.74 0.58 -4.50
N ALA A 21 8.83 -0.20 -4.55
CA ALA A 21 9.42 -0.82 -3.38
C ALA A 21 10.93 -1.02 -3.55
N ILE A 22 11.62 -1.22 -2.42
CA ILE A 22 12.99 -1.69 -2.36
C ILE A 22 13.04 -3.00 -1.58
N GLN A 23 13.58 -4.04 -2.20
CA GLN A 23 13.99 -5.26 -1.51
C GLN A 23 15.42 -5.07 -1.00
N ALA A 24 15.59 -5.09 0.32
CA ALA A 24 16.89 -5.25 0.97
C ALA A 24 17.12 -6.76 1.13
N GLU A 25 18.01 -7.32 0.31
CA GLU A 25 18.20 -8.77 0.21
C GLU A 25 18.51 -9.42 1.56
N GLY A 26 17.73 -10.44 1.92
CA GLY A 26 17.85 -11.16 3.20
C GLY A 26 17.36 -10.39 4.43
N VAL A 27 16.68 -9.25 4.24
CA VAL A 27 16.20 -8.40 5.34
C VAL A 27 14.69 -8.12 5.22
N SER A 28 14.27 -7.36 4.20
CA SER A 28 12.87 -6.96 4.05
C SER A 28 12.55 -6.42 2.66
N ILE A 29 11.26 -6.39 2.33
CA ILE A 29 10.69 -5.64 1.21
C ILE A 29 9.99 -4.42 1.80
N ASN A 30 10.46 -3.23 1.41
CA ASN A 30 9.92 -1.95 1.87
C ASN A 30 9.08 -1.36 0.74
N VAL A 31 7.76 -1.46 0.88
CA VAL A 31 6.80 -0.91 -0.08
C VAL A 31 6.55 0.55 0.27
N SER A 32 6.70 1.45 -0.72
CA SER A 32 6.37 2.87 -0.58
C SER A 32 4.88 3.07 -0.32
N GLY A 33 4.48 4.26 0.13
CA GLY A 33 3.06 4.60 0.25
C GLY A 33 2.31 4.40 -1.06
N GLN A 34 1.32 3.52 -1.05
CA GLN A 34 0.47 3.22 -2.19
C GLN A 34 -0.78 4.11 -2.12
N LEU A 35 -0.93 4.92 -3.16
CA LEU A 35 -2.14 5.70 -3.43
C LEU A 35 -3.19 4.83 -4.11
N PRO A 36 -4.48 5.24 -4.08
CA PRO A 36 -5.59 4.48 -4.63
C PRO A 36 -5.73 4.64 -6.15
N VAL A 37 -4.59 4.73 -6.84
CA VAL A 37 -4.54 4.93 -8.29
C VAL A 37 -4.66 3.56 -8.97
N ASP A 38 -5.59 3.45 -9.92
CA ASP A 38 -5.66 2.32 -10.84
C ASP A 38 -4.54 2.45 -11.87
N PRO A 39 -3.61 1.49 -11.96
CA PRO A 39 -2.49 1.55 -12.92
C PRO A 39 -2.95 1.55 -14.39
N ALA A 40 -4.15 1.05 -14.71
CA ALA A 40 -4.66 1.03 -16.07
C ALA A 40 -5.14 2.40 -16.54
N THR A 41 -5.66 3.22 -15.63
CA THR A 41 -6.29 4.53 -15.96
C THR A 41 -5.45 5.72 -15.50
N GLY A 42 -4.62 5.57 -14.47
CA GLY A 42 -3.90 6.67 -13.82
C GLY A 42 -4.76 7.50 -12.86
N GLU A 43 -6.04 7.14 -12.71
CA GLU A 43 -7.03 7.83 -11.87
C GLU A 43 -7.34 7.04 -10.59
N PHE A 44 -8.07 7.66 -9.66
CA PHE A 44 -8.53 6.95 -8.48
C PHE A 44 -9.60 5.91 -8.85
N ALA A 45 -9.56 4.74 -8.21
CA ALA A 45 -10.53 3.67 -8.45
C ALA A 45 -11.96 4.00 -7.98
N GLY A 46 -12.14 5.10 -7.25
CA GLY A 46 -13.42 5.63 -6.79
C GLY A 46 -13.26 6.83 -5.86
N ASP A 47 -14.38 7.45 -5.49
CA ASP A 47 -14.41 8.65 -4.66
C ASP A 47 -14.63 8.36 -3.17
N ASP A 48 -15.03 7.14 -2.82
CA ASP A 48 -15.25 6.69 -1.45
C ASP A 48 -14.01 6.01 -0.84
N ILE A 49 -13.95 5.97 0.49
CA ILE A 49 -12.83 5.36 1.22
C ILE A 49 -12.67 3.86 0.96
N GLN A 50 -13.75 3.11 0.72
CA GLN A 50 -13.67 1.66 0.52
C GLN A 50 -13.02 1.33 -0.82
N SER A 51 -13.49 1.97 -1.90
CA SER A 51 -12.91 1.85 -3.24
C SER A 51 -11.43 2.25 -3.23
N GLN A 52 -11.09 3.35 -2.55
CA GLN A 52 -9.70 3.80 -2.47
C GLN A 52 -8.82 2.86 -1.63
N THR A 53 -9.29 2.41 -0.46
CA THR A 53 -8.57 1.44 0.38
C THR A 53 -8.28 0.16 -0.39
N ARG A 54 -9.29 -0.35 -1.13
CA ARG A 54 -9.17 -1.57 -1.94
C ARG A 54 -8.08 -1.42 -2.99
N GLN A 55 -8.05 -0.28 -3.69
CA GLN A 55 -7.04 -0.04 -4.72
C GLN A 55 -5.64 0.12 -4.12
N SER A 56 -5.48 0.87 -3.01
CA SER A 56 -4.18 1.01 -2.34
C SER A 56 -3.63 -0.34 -1.88
N LEU A 57 -4.46 -1.21 -1.28
CA LEU A 57 -4.05 -2.56 -0.87
C LEU A 57 -3.78 -3.49 -2.06
N THR A 58 -4.55 -3.36 -3.15
CA THR A 58 -4.29 -4.08 -4.40
C THR A 58 -2.95 -3.69 -5.00
N ASN A 59 -2.60 -2.40 -4.95
CA ASN A 59 -1.29 -1.90 -5.39
C ASN A 59 -0.17 -2.47 -4.51
N VAL A 60 -0.33 -2.49 -3.18
CA VAL A 60 0.63 -3.15 -2.26
C VAL A 60 0.82 -4.61 -2.66
N LYS A 61 -0.28 -5.35 -2.84
CA LYS A 61 -0.25 -6.76 -3.25
C LYS A 61 0.52 -6.95 -4.56
N ASN A 62 0.22 -6.16 -5.58
CA ASN A 62 0.86 -6.27 -6.90
C ASN A 62 2.38 -5.98 -6.85
N VAL A 63 2.80 -5.05 -5.99
CA VAL A 63 4.22 -4.78 -5.75
C VAL A 63 4.90 -5.94 -5.02
N LEU A 64 4.26 -6.53 -4.01
CA LEU A 64 4.79 -7.70 -3.30
C LEU A 64 4.90 -8.92 -4.23
N GLU A 65 3.89 -9.18 -5.05
CA GLU A 65 3.90 -10.28 -6.02
C GLU A 65 5.06 -10.14 -7.03
N ALA A 66 5.34 -8.91 -7.48
CA ALA A 66 6.49 -8.64 -8.36
C ALA A 66 7.85 -8.86 -7.67
N ALA A 67 7.89 -8.83 -6.34
CA ALA A 67 9.06 -9.19 -5.54
C ALA A 67 9.10 -10.69 -5.18
N GLY A 68 8.12 -11.49 -5.60
CA GLY A 68 7.98 -12.90 -5.23
C GLY A 68 7.43 -13.14 -3.82
N ALA A 69 6.78 -12.13 -3.22
CA ALA A 69 6.16 -12.19 -1.89
C ALA A 69 4.63 -12.03 -1.98
N SER A 70 3.97 -12.10 -0.83
CA SER A 70 2.51 -12.00 -0.72
C SER A 70 2.06 -11.10 0.43
N MET A 71 0.75 -10.83 0.52
CA MET A 71 0.17 -10.10 1.66
C MET A 71 0.40 -10.81 3.00
N ALA A 72 0.57 -12.13 3.01
CA ALA A 72 0.87 -12.91 4.20
C ALA A 72 2.31 -12.69 4.74
N ASP A 73 3.19 -12.08 3.93
CA ASP A 73 4.56 -11.75 4.32
C ASP A 73 4.66 -10.35 4.95
N VAL A 74 3.59 -9.57 4.92
CA VAL A 74 3.53 -8.23 5.51
C VAL A 74 3.60 -8.35 7.03
N VAL A 75 4.58 -7.68 7.62
CA VAL A 75 4.78 -7.65 9.08
C VAL A 75 4.33 -6.33 9.69
N GLU A 76 4.28 -5.25 8.91
CA GLU A 76 3.85 -3.93 9.37
C GLU A 76 3.16 -3.15 8.26
N THR A 77 2.09 -2.42 8.60
CA THR A 77 1.49 -1.40 7.75
C THR A 77 1.41 -0.04 8.45
N THR A 78 1.50 1.03 7.66
CA THR A 78 1.12 2.38 8.07
C THR A 78 -0.02 2.85 7.18
N VAL A 79 -1.16 3.18 7.79
CA VAL A 79 -2.36 3.66 7.10
C VAL A 79 -2.55 5.14 7.41
N LEU A 80 -2.45 5.96 6.38
CA LEU A 80 -2.62 7.41 6.45
C LEU A 80 -4.01 7.73 5.92
N LEU A 81 -4.83 8.43 6.71
CA LEU A 81 -6.21 8.81 6.34
C LEU A 81 -6.32 10.33 6.15
N SER A 82 -7.11 10.80 5.18
CA SER A 82 -7.48 12.22 5.11
C SER A 82 -8.52 12.61 6.16
N ASP A 83 -9.37 11.66 6.56
CA ASP A 83 -10.41 11.81 7.58
C ASP A 83 -10.46 10.56 8.46
N ILE A 84 -10.16 10.70 9.76
CA ILE A 84 -10.19 9.58 10.71
C ILE A 84 -11.60 9.04 10.94
N ALA A 85 -12.65 9.81 10.63
CA ALA A 85 -14.03 9.33 10.73
C ALA A 85 -14.30 8.16 9.76
N GLU A 86 -13.51 8.04 8.68
CA GLU A 86 -13.62 6.97 7.69
C GLU A 86 -12.87 5.67 8.10
N PHE A 87 -12.34 5.61 9.33
CA PHE A 87 -11.57 4.46 9.83
C PHE A 87 -12.35 3.14 9.84
N GLY A 88 -13.65 3.17 10.17
CA GLY A 88 -14.51 1.99 10.17
C GLY A 88 -14.64 1.36 8.78
N PRO A 89 -15.18 2.08 7.78
CA PRO A 89 -15.27 1.60 6.40
C PRO A 89 -13.92 1.22 5.78
N MET A 90 -12.82 1.92 6.10
CA MET A 90 -11.47 1.51 5.69
C MET A 90 -11.11 0.13 6.26
N ASN A 91 -11.38 -0.12 7.54
CA ASN A 91 -11.06 -1.40 8.18
C ASN A 91 -11.83 -2.58 7.61
N GLU A 92 -13.08 -2.38 7.19
CA GLU A 92 -13.88 -3.43 6.54
C GLU A 92 -13.13 -3.99 5.32
N VAL A 93 -12.62 -3.09 4.46
CA VAL A 93 -11.82 -3.47 3.30
C VAL A 93 -10.45 -4.02 3.71
N TYR A 94 -9.79 -3.42 4.71
CA TYR A 94 -8.49 -3.90 5.19
C TYR A 94 -8.54 -5.37 5.65
N ALA A 95 -9.63 -5.78 6.31
CA ALA A 95 -9.84 -7.13 6.79
C ALA A 95 -10.03 -8.17 5.66
N GLU A 96 -10.28 -7.73 4.42
CA GLU A 96 -10.36 -8.64 3.26
C GLU A 96 -8.97 -9.02 2.71
N PHE A 97 -7.93 -8.24 3.03
CA PHE A 97 -6.57 -8.44 2.51
C PHE A 97 -5.61 -9.10 3.50
N PHE A 98 -5.96 -9.13 4.79
CA PHE A 98 -5.13 -9.67 5.85
C PHE A 98 -5.91 -10.62 6.74
N GLU A 99 -5.25 -11.68 7.19
CA GLU A 99 -5.78 -12.67 8.14
C GLU A 99 -4.89 -12.73 9.39
N ALA A 100 -5.37 -13.38 10.45
CA ALA A 100 -4.60 -13.57 11.67
C ALA A 100 -3.42 -14.57 11.46
N PRO A 101 -2.22 -14.32 12.03
CA PRO A 101 -1.84 -13.12 12.80
C PRO A 101 -1.69 -11.90 11.89
N TYR A 102 -2.41 -10.82 12.23
CA TYR A 102 -2.40 -9.60 11.44
C TYR A 102 -1.05 -8.88 11.55
N PRO A 103 -0.65 -8.10 10.52
CA PRO A 103 0.52 -7.22 10.61
C PRO A 103 0.41 -6.23 11.78
N ALA A 104 1.55 -5.82 12.32
CA ALA A 104 1.59 -4.62 13.16
C ALA A 104 1.05 -3.42 12.37
N ARG A 105 0.39 -2.46 13.04
CA ARG A 105 -0.24 -1.36 12.34
C ARG A 105 -0.21 -0.05 13.11
N ALA A 106 0.14 1.03 12.41
CA ALA A 106 -0.19 2.39 12.79
C ALA A 106 -1.25 2.94 11.83
N ALA A 107 -2.27 3.62 12.35
CA ALA A 107 -3.29 4.26 11.55
C ALA A 107 -3.67 5.62 12.16
N PHE A 108 -3.58 6.68 11.37
CA PHE A 108 -3.83 8.04 11.84
C PHE A 108 -4.20 8.97 10.68
N GLN A 109 -4.85 10.08 11.03
CA GLN A 109 -5.18 11.12 10.06
C GLN A 109 -4.00 12.06 9.82
N VAL A 110 -3.89 12.53 8.58
CA VAL A 110 -2.95 13.56 8.15
C VAL A 110 -3.70 14.77 7.55
N VAL A 111 -3.01 15.91 7.42
CA VAL A 111 -3.62 17.14 6.88
C VAL A 111 -4.01 16.99 5.41
N ALA A 112 -3.18 16.30 4.62
CA ALA A 112 -3.43 16.05 3.21
C ALA A 112 -2.62 14.85 2.72
N LEU A 113 -3.15 14.20 1.69
CA LEU A 113 -2.47 13.15 0.93
C LEU A 113 -2.22 13.62 -0.51
N PRO A 114 -1.21 13.06 -1.21
CA PRO A 114 -0.97 13.35 -2.62
C PRO A 114 -2.23 13.14 -3.48
N LYS A 115 -2.41 13.98 -4.50
CA LYS A 115 -3.59 14.01 -5.38
C LYS A 115 -4.95 14.18 -4.66
N GLY A 116 -4.97 14.50 -3.37
CA GLY A 116 -6.22 14.58 -2.59
C GLY A 116 -6.84 13.22 -2.30
N ALA A 117 -6.03 12.15 -2.24
CA ALA A 117 -6.51 10.82 -1.86
C ALA A 117 -7.12 10.80 -0.45
N LYS A 118 -8.00 9.84 -0.19
CA LYS A 118 -8.57 9.57 1.14
C LYS A 118 -7.70 8.67 1.99
N VAL A 119 -6.89 7.82 1.35
CA VAL A 119 -6.01 6.87 2.04
C VAL A 119 -4.71 6.64 1.28
N GLU A 120 -3.62 6.50 2.02
CA GLU A 120 -2.33 6.03 1.52
C GLU A 120 -1.79 4.94 2.45
N ILE A 121 -1.33 3.83 1.88
CA ILE A 121 -0.91 2.64 2.66
C ILE A 121 0.51 2.25 2.31
N LYS A 122 1.39 2.29 3.31
CA LYS A 122 2.76 1.79 3.26
C LYS A 122 2.82 0.42 3.93
N ALA A 123 3.67 -0.48 3.44
CA ALA A 123 3.87 -1.80 4.02
C ALA A 123 5.34 -2.21 4.11
N VAL A 124 5.67 -3.05 5.10
CA VAL A 124 6.93 -3.76 5.22
C VAL A 124 6.62 -5.26 5.22
N ALA A 125 7.30 -6.01 4.36
CA ALA A 125 7.21 -7.47 4.32
C ALA A 125 8.56 -8.11 4.60
N ARG A 126 8.53 -9.33 5.16
CA ARG A 126 9.73 -10.18 5.30
C ARG A 126 10.14 -10.75 3.94
N VAL A 127 11.41 -11.16 3.84
CA VAL A 127 11.98 -11.90 2.69
C VAL A 127 12.13 -13.37 3.06
#